data_AF-A0A1H4FIA4-F1
#
_entry.id   AF-A0A1H4FIA4-F1
#
_cell.length_a   1.000
_cell.length_b   1.000
_cell.length_c   1.000
_cell.angle_alpha   90.00
_cell.angle_beta   90.00
_cell.angle_gamma   90.00
#
_symmetry.space_group_name_H-M   'P 1'
#
loop_
_entity.id
_entity.type
_entity.pdbx_description
1 polymer ?
#
loop_
_entity_poly.entity_id
_entity_poly.type
_entity_poly.pdbx_seq_one_letter_code
_entity_poly.pdbx_strand_id
1 'polypeptide(L)' 'MENRTARLTLLIDPKKKATFERLCNEQDVTPSQMVRKFIRDFIEQELGPEWQEKVYGKDDLL' A
#
# COMPACT_ATOMS: atom_id res chain seq x y z
N MET A 1 7.19 -16.78 -7.84
CA MET A 1 6.48 -15.69 -7.10
C MET A 1 5.04 -15.71 -7.58
N GLU A 2 4.28 -16.68 -7.10
CA GLU A 2 3.01 -17.06 -7.73
C GLU A 2 1.83 -16.47 -6.94
N ASN A 3 1.04 -15.64 -7.62
CA ASN A 3 -0.32 -15.21 -7.27
C ASN A 3 -0.58 -14.31 -6.03
N ARG A 4 0.39 -13.56 -5.51
CA ARG A 4 0.13 -12.55 -4.42
C ARG A 4 0.09 -11.09 -4.88
N THR A 5 -0.04 -10.82 -6.19
CA THR A 5 -0.08 -9.44 -6.71
C THR A 5 -1.35 -9.18 -7.50
N ALA A 6 -2.23 -8.33 -6.97
CA ALA A 6 -3.37 -7.76 -7.67
C ALA A 6 -3.09 -6.31 -8.08
N ARG A 7 -3.70 -5.84 -9.18
CA ARG A 7 -3.59 -4.45 -9.63
C ARG A 7 -4.71 -3.61 -9.02
N LEU A 8 -4.35 -2.53 -8.34
CA LEU A 8 -5.27 -1.49 -7.89
C LEU A 8 -5.07 -0.23 -8.76
N THR A 9 -6.08 0.15 -9.54
CA THR A 9 -6.07 1.36 -10.38
C THR A 9 -6.85 2.47 -9.68
N LEU A 10 -6.24 3.65 -9.58
CA LEU A 10 -6.79 4.80 -8.86
C LEU A 10 -6.76 6.01 -9.79
N LEU A 11 -7.84 6.79 -9.85
CA LEU A 11 -7.83 8.10 -10.48
C LEU A 11 -7.56 9.16 -9.42
N ILE A 12 -6.60 10.04 -9.68
CA ILE A 12 -6.29 11.17 -8.80
C ILE A 12 -6.15 12.43 -9.64
N ASP A 13 -6.43 13.58 -9.02
CA ASP A 13 -6.20 14.88 -9.65
C ASP A 13 -4.72 15.03 -10.11
N PRO A 14 -4.46 15.57 -11.32
CA PRO A 14 -3.10 15.65 -11.86
C PRO A 14 -2.15 16.53 -11.02
N LYS A 15 -2.65 17.59 -10.37
CA LYS A 15 -1.81 18.42 -9.49
C LYS A 15 -1.45 17.68 -8.21
N LYS A 16 -2.39 16.91 -7.66
CA LYS A 16 -2.11 16.01 -6.52
C LYS A 16 -1.10 14.94 -6.89
N LYS A 17 -1.21 14.33 -8.08
CA LYS A 17 -0.23 13.36 -8.61
C LYS A 17 1.18 13.95 -8.65
N ALA A 18 1.34 15.10 -9.31
CA ALA A 18 2.64 15.75 -9.44
C ALA A 18 3.25 16.11 -8.08
N THR A 19 2.42 16.58 -7.15
CA THR A 19 2.87 16.91 -5.78
C THR A 19 3.31 15.65 -5.02
N PHE A 20 2.52 14.57 -5.11
CA PHE A 20 2.85 13.29 -4.49
C PHE A 20 4.15 12.70 -5.04
N GLU A 21 4.33 12.72 -6.36
CA GLU A 21 5.55 12.23 -7.03
C GLU A 21 6.79 13.02 -6.61
N ARG A 22 6.68 14.36 -6.49
CA ARG A 22 7.77 15.20 -5.99
C ARG A 22 8.15 14.83 -4.54
N LEU A 23 7.17 14.72 -3.65
CA LEU A 23 7.40 14.37 -2.24
C LEU A 23 8.00 12.97 -2.08
N CYS A 24 7.63 12.03 -2.96
CA CYS A 24 8.22 10.69 -2.98
C CYS A 24 9.69 10.74 -3.42
N ASN A 25 10.00 11.50 -4.47
CA ASN A 25 11.37 11.68 -4.96
C ASN A 25 12.28 12.32 -3.90
N GLU A 26 11.80 13.34 -3.19
CA GLU A 26 12.54 13.98 -2.08
C GLU A 26 12.91 13.02 -0.94
N GLN A 27 12.18 11.90 -0.81
CA GLN A 27 12.39 10.87 0.21
C GLN A 27 13.06 9.60 -0.35
N ASP A 28 13.53 9.63 -1.60
CA ASP A 28 14.11 8.49 -2.32
C ASP A 28 13.20 7.23 -2.34
N VAL A 29 11.90 7.46 -2.53
CA VAL A 29 10.88 6.40 -2.61
C VAL A 29 10.04 6.55 -3.86
N THR A 30 9.52 5.44 -4.36
CA THR A 30 8.56 5.45 -5.48
C THR A 30 7.14 5.67 -4.97
N PRO A 31 6.25 6.26 -5.80
CA PRO A 31 4.82 6.40 -5.48
C PRO A 31 4.17 5.07 -5.07
N SER A 32 4.51 3.96 -5.75
CA SER A 32 3.96 2.64 -5.42
C SER A 32 4.42 2.13 -4.05
N GLN A 33 5.66 2.43 -3.62
CA GLN A 33 6.12 2.08 -2.27
C GLN A 33 5.34 2.86 -1.21
N MET A 34 5.13 4.17 -1.40
CA MET A 34 4.34 4.97 -0.46
C MET A 34 2.87 4.57 -0.43
N VAL A 35 2.24 4.31 -1.57
CA VAL A 35 0.84 3.84 -1.61
C VAL A 35 0.70 2.50 -0.88
N ARG A 36 1.64 1.56 -1.06
CA ARG A 36 1.63 0.29 -0.31
C ARG A 36 1.79 0.50 1.19
N LYS A 37 2.62 1.47 1.61
CA LYS A 37 2.76 1.86 3.01
C LYS A 37 1.43 2.40 3.55
N PHE A 38 0.80 3.36 2.86
CA PHE A 38 -0.49 3.91 3.29
C PHE A 38 -1.59 2.85 3.38
N ILE A 39 -1.64 1.91 2.43
CA ILE A 39 -2.60 0.80 2.49
C ILE A 39 -2.36 -0.05 3.73
N ARG A 40 -1.10 -0.39 4.03
CA ARG A 40 -0.74 -1.15 5.24
C ARG A 40 -1.11 -0.39 6.50
N ASP A 41 -0.67 0.86 6.62
CA ASP A 41 -0.89 1.69 7.79
C ASP A 41 -2.40 1.87 8.05
N PHE A 42 -3.20 2.03 6.99
CA PHE A 42 -4.67 2.08 7.09
C PHE A 42 -5.27 0.76 7.58
N ILE A 43 -4.84 -0.38 7.03
CA ILE A 43 -5.34 -1.69 7.47
C ILE A 43 -4.98 -1.96 8.93
N GLU A 44 -3.74 -1.66 9.33
CA GLU A 44 -3.27 -1.84 10.70
C GLU A 44 -4.02 -0.92 11.68
N GLN A 45 -4.29 0.32 11.29
CA GLN A 45 -5.08 1.25 12.10
C GLN A 45 -6.50 0.73 12.37
N GLU A 46 -7.14 0.12 11.36
CA GLU A 46 -8.52 -0.36 11.46
C GLU A 46 -8.64 -1.76 12.11
N LEU A 47 -7.65 -2.64 11.89
CA LEU A 47 -7.71 -4.05 12.31
C LEU A 47 -6.82 -4.39 13.50
N GLY A 48 -5.89 -3.51 13.88
CA GLY A 48 -4.88 -3.71 14.90
C GLY A 48 -3.56 -4.31 14.37
N PRO A 49 -2.53 -4.45 15.22
CA PRO A 49 -1.20 -4.92 14.82
C PRO A 49 -1.20 -6.35 14.25
N GLU A 50 -2.14 -7.20 14.69
CA GLU A 50 -2.31 -8.59 14.21
C GLU A 50 -3.19 -8.68 12.94
N TRP A 51 -3.22 -7.63 12.11
CA TRP A 51 -4.09 -7.59 10.92
C TRP A 51 -3.78 -8.67 9.89
N GLN A 52 -2.55 -9.20 9.87
CA GLN A 52 -2.09 -10.17 8.89
C GLN A 52 -2.91 -11.47 8.94
N GLU A 53 -3.25 -11.97 10.12
CA GLU A 53 -4.08 -13.17 10.28
C GLU A 53 -5.49 -12.99 9.70
N LYS A 54 -6.03 -11.77 9.81
CA LYS A 54 -7.34 -11.40 9.31
C LYS A 54 -7.38 -11.25 7.78
N VAL A 55 -6.26 -10.84 7.17
CA VAL A 55 -6.17 -10.57 5.73
C VAL A 55 -5.73 -11.80 4.93
N TYR A 56 -4.75 -12.55 5.42
CA TYR A 56 -4.18 -13.69 4.71
C TYR A 56 -4.88 -15.02 5.08
N GLY A 57 -5.58 -15.08 6.22
CA GLY A 57 -6.14 -16.33 6.73
C GLY A 57 -5.06 -17.31 7.18
N LYS A 58 -5.46 -18.33 7.95
CA LYS A 58 -4.53 -19.28 8.58
C LYS A 58 -3.75 -20.14 7.57
N ASP A 59 -4.32 -20.37 6.39
CA ASP A 59 -3.75 -21.19 5.32
C ASP A 59 -2.64 -20.48 4.51
N ASP A 60 -2.53 -19.15 4.56
CA ASP A 60 -1.58 -18.38 3.73
C ASP A 60 -0.34 -17.89 4.52
N LEU A 61 -0.30 -18.16 5.84
CA LEU A 61 0.84 -17.87 6.75
C LEU A 61 1.88 -19.00 6.82
N LEU A 62 1.67 -20.11 6.10
CA LEU A 62 2.59 -21.26 5.99
C LEU A 62 3.49 -21.18 4.74
#